data_AF-X0YBD1-F1
#
_entry.id   AF-X0YBD1-F1
#
_cell.length_a   1.000
_cell.length_b   1.000
_cell.length_c   1.000
_cell.angle_alpha   90.00
_cell.angle_beta   90.00
_cell.angle_gamma   90.00
#
_symmetry.space_group_name_H-M   'P 1'
#
loop_
_entity.id
_entity.type
_entity.pdbx_description
1 polymer ?
#
loop_
_entity_poly.entity_id
_entity_poly.type
_entity_poly.pdbx_seq_one_letter_code
_entity_poly.pdbx_strand_id
1 'polypeptide(L)'
;CKFLNFSRSKSELDLAARKAIKSLEGDGDKDLELYSQAGSEEYENMVNNIRERLKLTTLKYQKLENLIKAIGLPKNKLCTYCWDGAEIR
;
A
#
# COMPACT_ATOMS: atom_id res chain seq x y z
N CYS A 1 -9.23 0.67 5.38
CA CYS A 1 -9.36 1.46 4.13
C CYS A 1 -10.77 2.01 4.05
N LYS A 2 -10.89 3.31 3.76
CA LYS A 2 -12.15 4.05 3.75
C LYS A 2 -13.17 3.52 2.72
N PHE A 3 -12.68 2.88 1.66
CA PHE A 3 -13.48 2.35 0.55
C PHE A 3 -13.80 0.84 0.66
N LEU A 4 -13.31 0.15 1.70
CA LEU A 4 -13.57 -1.28 1.90
C LEU A 4 -14.87 -1.50 2.68
N ASN A 5 -15.94 -1.91 1.98
CA ASN A 5 -17.24 -2.23 2.59
C ASN A 5 -17.42 -3.71 2.96
N PHE A 6 -16.51 -4.59 2.55
CA PHE A 6 -16.57 -6.03 2.82
C PHE A 6 -15.72 -6.49 4.01
N SER A 7 -14.94 -5.59 4.62
CA SER A 7 -14.14 -5.89 5.80
C SER A 7 -14.96 -5.68 7.09
N ARG A 8 -14.68 -6.48 8.12
CA ARG A 8 -15.27 -6.33 9.47
C ARG A 8 -14.79 -5.06 10.17
N SER A 9 -13.68 -4.48 9.72
CA SER A 9 -13.06 -3.28 10.26
C SER A 9 -12.67 -2.33 9.12
N LYS A 10 -12.73 -1.02 9.39
CA LYS A 10 -12.33 0.02 8.44
C LYS A 10 -10.96 0.63 8.73
N SER A 11 -10.23 0.10 9.72
CA SER A 11 -8.94 0.63 10.15
C SER A 11 -7.94 0.67 8.98
N GLU A 12 -7.19 1.76 8.86
CA GLU A 12 -6.09 1.86 7.92
C GLU A 12 -4.93 0.96 8.31
N LEU A 13 -4.77 0.72 9.62
CA LEU A 13 -3.84 -0.29 10.14
C LEU A 13 -4.29 -1.72 9.80
N ASP A 14 -5.38 -1.95 9.08
CA ASP A 14 -5.63 -3.27 8.50
C ASP A 14 -4.80 -3.51 7.23
N LEU A 15 -4.37 -2.44 6.57
CA LEU A 15 -3.50 -2.50 5.40
C LEU A 15 -2.08 -2.91 5.80
N ALA A 16 -1.52 -3.87 5.06
CA ALA A 16 -0.18 -4.41 5.33
C ALA A 16 0.91 -3.32 5.24
N ALA A 17 0.83 -2.47 4.21
CA ALA A 17 1.73 -1.32 4.03
C ALA A 17 1.70 -0.39 5.25
N ARG A 18 0.51 0.05 5.68
CA ARG A 18 0.35 0.97 6.82
C ARG A 18 0.87 0.40 8.13
N LYS A 19 0.67 -0.91 8.33
CA LYS A 19 1.26 -1.64 9.46
C LYS A 19 2.78 -1.65 9.42
N ALA A 20 3.37 -1.92 8.26
CA ALA A 20 4.82 -1.96 8.09
C ALA A 20 5.45 -0.57 8.27
N ILE A 21 4.87 0.46 7.66
CA ILE A 21 5.31 1.86 7.80
C ILE A 21 5.24 2.27 9.28
N LYS A 22 4.14 1.96 9.98
CA LYS A 22 4.05 2.20 11.43
C LYS A 22 5.14 1.49 12.23
N SER A 23 5.54 0.29 11.84
CA SER A 23 6.63 -0.43 12.51
C SER A 23 8.01 0.17 12.23
N LEU A 24 8.22 0.77 11.07
CA LEU A 24 9.49 1.39 10.67
C LEU A 24 9.62 2.82 11.21
N GLU A 25 8.54 3.59 11.13
CA GLU A 25 8.52 5.04 11.37
C GLU A 25 7.83 5.46 12.66
N GLY A 26 7.10 4.55 13.30
CA GLY A 26 6.21 4.85 14.44
C GLY A 26 4.82 5.39 14.05
N ASP A 27 4.67 5.85 12.80
CA ASP A 27 3.42 6.37 12.23
C ASP A 27 3.13 5.70 10.88
N GLY A 28 1.90 5.21 10.70
CA GLY A 28 1.48 4.49 9.49
C GLY A 28 1.12 5.39 8.31
N ASP A 29 1.01 6.69 8.53
CA ASP A 29 0.68 7.70 7.50
C ASP A 29 1.90 8.51 7.05
N LYS A 30 3.08 8.22 7.58
CA LYS A 30 4.31 8.95 7.27
C LYS A 30 4.81 8.61 5.85
N ASP A 31 5.07 9.66 5.07
CA ASP A 31 5.77 9.61 3.77
C ASP A 31 5.27 8.54 2.79
N LEU A 32 3.94 8.38 2.71
CA LEU A 32 3.30 7.32 1.92
C LEU A 32 3.70 7.29 0.44
N GLU A 33 3.99 8.46 -0.13
CA GLU A 33 4.43 8.55 -1.52
C GLU A 33 5.72 7.76 -1.74
N LEU A 34 6.70 7.88 -0.83
CA LEU A 34 7.97 7.14 -0.88
C LEU A 34 7.75 5.63 -0.79
N TYR A 35 6.86 5.22 0.10
CA TYR A 35 6.49 3.81 0.30
C TYR A 35 5.58 3.24 -0.80
N SER A 36 4.98 4.09 -1.64
CA SER A 36 4.16 3.68 -2.79
C SER A 36 4.97 3.55 -4.09
N GLN A 37 6.16 4.15 -4.13
CA GLN A 37 7.04 4.17 -5.29
C GLN A 37 7.88 2.89 -5.37
N ALA A 38 7.52 1.99 -6.29
CA ALA A 38 8.25 0.74 -6.46
C ALA A 38 9.73 0.97 -6.81
N GLY A 39 10.64 0.44 -6.00
CA GLY A 39 12.09 0.52 -6.16
C GLY A 39 12.78 1.63 -5.35
N SER A 40 12.04 2.42 -4.55
CA SER A 40 12.64 3.24 -3.50
C SER A 40 13.13 2.36 -2.35
N GLU A 41 14.06 2.90 -1.54
CA GLU A 41 14.58 2.19 -0.36
C GLU A 41 13.45 1.93 0.66
N GLU A 42 12.60 2.93 0.88
CA GLU A 42 11.44 2.87 1.76
C GLU A 42 10.47 1.78 1.31
N TYR A 43 10.15 1.71 0.02
CA TYR A 43 9.30 0.67 -0.55
C TYR A 43 9.87 -0.73 -0.29
N GLU A 44 11.15 -0.95 -0.59
CA GLU A 44 11.78 -2.26 -0.40
C GLU A 44 11.85 -2.66 1.08
N ASN A 45 12.12 -1.70 1.98
CA ASN A 45 12.09 -1.91 3.42
C ASN A 45 10.70 -2.29 3.92
N MET A 46 9.65 -1.61 3.44
CA MET A 46 8.26 -1.96 3.75
C MET A 46 7.91 -3.35 3.22
N VAL A 47 8.24 -3.69 1.97
CA VAL A 47 7.96 -5.01 1.39
C VAL A 47 8.67 -6.10 2.20
N ASN A 48 9.93 -5.89 2.58
CA ASN A 48 10.68 -6.83 3.40
C ASN A 48 10.06 -7.01 4.79
N ASN A 49 9.65 -5.92 5.45
CA ASN A 49 8.96 -5.99 6.74
C ASN A 49 7.67 -6.82 6.65
N ILE A 50 6.86 -6.62 5.60
CA ILE A 50 5.63 -7.39 5.37
C ILE A 50 5.97 -8.87 5.10
N ARG A 51 6.98 -9.14 4.27
CA ARG A 51 7.44 -10.49 3.95
C ARG A 51 7.81 -11.27 5.21
N GLU A 52 8.59 -10.67 6.09
CA GLU A 52 9.03 -11.28 7.35
C GLU A 52 7.85 -11.53 8.29
N ARG A 53 6.99 -10.53 8.45
CA ARG A 53 5.80 -10.62 9.30
C ARG A 53 4.84 -11.74 8.86
N LEU A 54 4.68 -11.92 7.55
CA LEU A 54 3.85 -12.98 6.96
C LEU A 54 4.58 -14.32 6.80
N LYS A 55 5.87 -14.39 7.19
CA LYS A 55 6.72 -15.58 7.08
C LYS A 55 6.81 -16.13 5.65
N LEU A 56 6.94 -15.23 4.68
CA LEU A 56 7.06 -15.58 3.26
C LEU A 56 8.54 -15.68 2.85
N THR A 57 8.83 -16.57 1.90
CA THR A 57 10.15 -16.66 1.25
C THR A 57 10.44 -15.42 0.41
N THR A 58 9.46 -15.00 -0.39
CA THR A 58 9.53 -13.82 -1.25
C THR A 58 8.19 -13.10 -1.27
N LEU A 59 8.20 -11.77 -1.41
CA LEU A 59 7.02 -10.96 -1.61
C LEU A 59 7.32 -9.93 -2.70
N LYS A 60 6.38 -9.73 -3.62
CA LYS A 60 6.47 -8.70 -4.66
C LYS A 60 5.08 -8.19 -4.98
N TYR A 61 4.91 -6.87 -5.01
CA TYR A 61 3.66 -6.26 -5.46
C TYR A 61 3.70 -5.94 -6.95
N GLN A 62 2.52 -5.88 -7.57
CA GLN A 62 2.36 -5.26 -8.88
C GLN A 62 2.60 -3.75 -8.76
N LYS A 63 3.27 -3.16 -9.77
CA LYS A 63 3.43 -1.70 -9.84
C LYS A 63 2.06 -1.05 -10.08
N LEU A 64 1.74 0.00 -9.33
CA LEU A 64 0.44 0.68 -9.43
C LEU A 64 0.20 1.21 -10.85
N GLU A 65 1.22 1.78 -11.49
CA GLU A 65 1.17 2.26 -12.88
C GLU A 65 0.79 1.15 -13.87
N ASN A 66 1.38 -0.04 -13.71
CA ASN A 66 1.07 -1.19 -14.56
C ASN A 66 -0.37 -1.67 -14.33
N LEU A 67 -0.84 -1.67 -13.08
CA LEU A 67 -2.20 -2.03 -12.75
C LEU A 67 -3.22 -1.06 -13.39
N ILE A 68 -2.99 0.25 -13.27
CA ILE A 68 -3.83 1.29 -13.89
C ILE A 68 -3.84 1.10 -15.42
N LYS A 69 -2.67 0.92 -16.03
CA LYS A 69 -2.54 0.70 -17.48
C LYS A 69 -3.28 -0.57 -17.94
N ALA A 70 -3.21 -1.65 -17.17
CA ALA A 70 -3.90 -2.90 -17.49
C ALA A 70 -5.42 -2.79 -17.37
N ILE A 71 -5.93 -2.00 -16.41
CA ILE A 71 -7.36 -1.75 -16.26
C ILE A 71 -7.89 -0.84 -17.39
N GLY A 72 -7.08 0.11 -17.87
CA GLY A 72 -7.44 1.00 -18.98
C GLY A 72 -8.35 2.17 -18.59
N LEU A 73 -8.56 2.40 -17.29
CA LEU A 73 -9.27 3.56 -16.76
C LEU A 73 -8.29 4.58 -16.17
N PRO A 74 -8.62 5.89 -16.21
CA PRO A 74 -7.79 6.90 -15.57
C PRO A 74 -7.76 6.70 -14.04
N LYS A 75 -6.62 7.04 -13.41
CA LYS A 75 -6.38 6.86 -11.98
C LYS A 75 -7.50 7.45 -11.10
N ASN A 76 -8.03 8.62 -11.46
CA ASN A 76 -9.11 9.29 -10.72
C ASN A 76 -10.47 8.56 -10.77
N LYS A 77 -10.61 7.50 -11.57
CA LYS A 77 -11.78 6.62 -11.58
C LYS A 77 -11.50 5.28 -10.89
N LEU A 78 -10.33 5.13 -10.27
CA LEU A 78 -9.87 3.90 -9.61
C LEU A 78 -9.56 4.18 -8.16
N CYS A 79 -9.99 3.27 -7.28
CA CYS A 79 -9.62 3.35 -5.87
C CYS A 79 -8.19 2.86 -5.68
N THR A 80 -7.24 3.78 -5.57
CA THR A 80 -5.83 3.47 -5.31
C THR A 80 -5.43 3.67 -3.84
N TYR A 81 -6.36 4.08 -2.98
CA TYR A 81 -6.12 4.43 -1.58
C TYR A 81 -5.28 3.42 -0.77
N CYS A 82 -5.46 2.13 -0.99
CA CYS A 82 -4.68 1.10 -0.30
C CYS A 82 -3.19 1.08 -0.67
N TRP A 83 -2.82 1.64 -1.82
CA TRP A 83 -1.45 1.79 -2.30
C TRP A 83 -0.85 3.13 -1.88
N ASP A 84 -1.49 4.23 -2.24
CA ASP A 84 -0.91 5.58 -2.16
C ASP A 84 -1.62 6.51 -1.17
N GLY A 85 -2.67 6.04 -0.49
CA GLY A 85 -3.48 6.88 0.38
C GLY A 85 -4.30 7.95 -0.34
N ALA A 86 -4.30 7.98 -1.68
CA ALA A 86 -5.03 8.97 -2.44
C ALA A 86 -6.53 8.73 -2.33
N GLU A 87 -7.26 9.78 -1.94
CA GLU A 87 -8.72 9.78 -1.95
C GLU A 87 -9.23 10.13 -3.34
N ILE A 88 -10.19 9.34 -3.84
CA ILE A 88 -10.95 9.72 -5.03
C ILE A 88 -11.90 10.85 -4.61
N ARG A 89 -11.72 12.04 -5.20
CA ARG A 89 -12.68 13.14 -5.11
C ARG A 89 -13.63 13.10 -6.30
#